data_AF-A0A931K394-F1
#
_entry.id   AF-A0A931K394-F1
#
_cell.length_a   1.000
_cell.length_b   1.000
_cell.length_c   1.000
_cell.angle_alpha   90.00
_cell.angle_beta   90.00
_cell.angle_gamma   90.00
#
_symmetry.space_group_name_H-M   'P 1'
#
loop_
_entity.id
_entity.type
_entity.pdbx_description
1 polymer ?
#
loop_
_entity_poly.entity_id
_entity_poly.type
_entity_poly.pdbx_seq_one_letter_code
_entity_poly.pdbx_strand_id
1 'polypeptide(L)'
;MDRIFERLSDGFTGFDWWLILLWGIVAALIMRRSGQLVGAVTFAFIMDTISPFFWRWATGSPADFAFDLMLARLDDRGGLVVLARIAIYFAVIYGLFFLKKRNWR
;
A
#
# COMPACT_ATOMS: atom_id res chain seq x y z
N MET A 1 -0.50 22.75 -15.48
CA MET A 1 -0.30 21.76 -14.40
C MET A 1 -0.16 20.41 -15.09
N ASP A 2 0.97 19.73 -14.89
CA ASP A 2 1.36 18.62 -15.78
C ASP A 2 0.46 17.40 -15.60
N ARG A 3 0.03 16.80 -16.71
CA ARG A 3 -0.83 15.60 -16.79
C ARG A 3 -0.36 14.42 -15.94
N ILE A 4 0.92 14.42 -15.54
CA ILE A 4 1.52 13.44 -14.63
C ILE A 4 1.11 13.71 -13.18
N PHE A 5 1.12 14.97 -12.73
CA PHE A 5 0.71 15.35 -11.38
C PHE A 5 -0.79 15.09 -11.15
N GLU A 6 -1.64 15.37 -12.15
CA GLU A 6 -3.07 15.01 -12.09
C GLU A 6 -3.30 13.50 -11.94
N ARG A 7 -2.57 12.68 -12.71
CA ARG A 7 -2.66 11.20 -12.60
C ARG A 7 -2.16 10.67 -11.25
N LEU A 8 -1.12 11.30 -10.69
CA LEU A 8 -0.64 10.98 -9.35
C LEU A 8 -1.66 11.40 -8.29
N SER A 9 -2.24 12.60 -8.37
CA SER A 9 -3.24 13.05 -7.38
C SER A 9 -4.52 12.22 -7.43
N ASP A 10 -4.99 11.85 -8.63
CA ASP A 10 -6.18 11.00 -8.80
C ASP A 10 -5.94 9.55 -8.38
N GLY A 11 -4.70 9.07 -8.46
CA GLY A 11 -4.31 7.72 -8.08
C GLY A 11 -4.21 7.44 -6.57
N PHE A 12 -4.24 8.49 -5.74
CA PHE A 12 -4.14 8.39 -4.27
C PHE A 12 -5.32 9.06 -3.56
N THR A 13 -6.33 8.26 -3.21
CA THR A 13 -7.46 8.72 -2.39
C THR A 13 -7.11 8.73 -0.90
N GLY A 14 -7.94 9.38 -0.06
CA GLY A 14 -7.76 9.32 1.40
C GLY A 14 -7.75 7.90 1.97
N PHE A 15 -8.53 7.00 1.37
CA PHE A 15 -8.54 5.57 1.72
C PHE A 15 -7.21 4.87 1.37
N ASP A 16 -6.56 5.28 0.29
CA ASP A 16 -5.25 4.74 -0.10
C ASP A 16 -4.15 5.14 0.89
N TRP A 17 -4.16 6.40 1.33
CA TRP A 17 -3.24 6.87 2.38
C TRP A 17 -3.45 6.13 3.69
N TRP A 18 -4.70 5.86 4.06
CA TRP A 18 -5.03 5.07 5.23
C TRP A 18 -4.46 3.64 5.15
N LEU A 19 -4.64 2.95 4.02
CA LEU A 19 -4.10 1.61 3.84
C LEU A 19 -2.57 1.59 3.83
N ILE A 20 -1.92 2.58 3.20
CA ILE A 20 -0.46 2.74 3.21
C ILE A 20 0.06 2.87 4.63
N LEU A 21 -0.58 3.68 5.46
CA LEU A 21 -0.20 3.83 6.87
C LEU A 21 -0.44 2.54 7.66
N LEU A 22 -1.61 1.92 7.51
CA LEU A 22 -1.96 0.68 8.22
C LEU A 22 -0.95 -0.43 7.92
N TRP A 23 -0.74 -0.74 6.64
CA TRP A 23 0.17 -1.81 6.22
C TRP A 23 1.63 -1.43 6.41
N GLY A 24 1.97 -0.15 6.29
CA GLY A 24 3.30 0.37 6.59
C GLY A 24 3.69 0.15 8.05
N ILE A 25 2.77 0.43 8.99
CA ILE A 25 2.99 0.18 10.42
C ILE A 25 3.12 -1.32 10.68
N VAL A 26 2.20 -2.14 10.18
CA VAL A 26 2.24 -3.60 10.36
C VAL A 26 3.55 -4.18 9.85
N ALA A 27 3.98 -3.82 8.64
CA ALA A 27 5.22 -4.28 8.05
C ALA A 27 6.46 -3.84 8.85
N ALA A 28 6.51 -2.57 9.28
CA ALA A 28 7.60 -2.05 10.11
C ALA A 28 7.67 -2.72 11.50
N LEU A 29 6.52 -3.10 12.07
CA LEU A 29 6.45 -3.82 13.33
C LEU A 29 6.98 -5.25 13.21
N ILE A 30 6.62 -5.95 12.13
CA ILE A 30 7.08 -7.32 11.84
C ILE A 30 8.59 -7.35 11.56
N MET A 31 9.13 -6.31 10.92
CA MET A 31 10.56 -6.21 10.64
C MET A 31 11.42 -6.23 11.91
N ARG A 32 12.44 -7.09 11.89
CA ARG A 32 13.48 -7.19 12.93
C ARG A 32 14.86 -6.71 12.45
N ARG A 33 15.13 -6.80 11.14
CA ARG A 33 16.42 -6.43 10.53
C ARG A 33 16.18 -5.62 9.25
N SER A 34 17.08 -4.69 8.93
CA SER A 34 16.99 -3.85 7.72
C SER A 34 17.03 -4.65 6.42
N GLY A 35 17.69 -5.82 6.39
CA GLY A 35 17.70 -6.72 5.23
C GLY A 35 16.33 -7.31 4.86
N GLN A 36 15.32 -7.18 5.72
CA GLN A 36 13.95 -7.65 5.46
C GLN A 36 13.08 -6.62 4.72
N LEU A 37 13.62 -5.43 4.41
CA LEU A 37 12.85 -4.30 3.88
C LEU A 37 12.11 -4.65 2.59
N VAL A 38 12.78 -5.30 1.63
CA VAL A 38 12.16 -5.68 0.36
C VAL A 38 10.97 -6.63 0.60
N GLY A 39 11.15 -7.66 1.43
CA GLY A 39 10.07 -8.59 1.76
C GLY A 39 8.91 -7.91 2.50
N ALA A 40 9.20 -6.97 3.38
CA ALA A 40 8.19 -6.21 4.12
C ALA A 40 7.38 -5.28 3.21
N VAL A 41 8.03 -4.61 2.25
CA VAL A 41 7.36 -3.77 1.24
C VAL A 41 6.50 -4.63 0.32
N THR A 42 7.01 -5.76 -0.18
CA THR A 42 6.22 -6.68 -1.01
C THR A 42 4.98 -7.18 -0.27
N PHE A 43 5.13 -7.57 1.00
CA PHE A 43 4.00 -7.97 1.83
C PHE A 43 2.97 -6.85 1.98
N ALA A 44 3.40 -5.65 2.35
CA ALA A 44 2.52 -4.50 2.52
C ALA A 44 1.77 -4.15 1.23
N PHE A 45 2.47 -4.19 0.09
CA PHE A 45 1.88 -3.92 -1.22
C PHE A 45 0.84 -4.97 -1.64
N ILE A 46 1.12 -6.26 -1.42
CA ILE A 46 0.15 -7.33 -1.69
C ILE A 46 -1.08 -7.16 -0.81
N MET A 47 -0.88 -6.92 0.49
CA MET A 47 -1.97 -6.72 1.44
C MET A 47 -2.82 -5.50 1.10
N ASP A 48 -2.20 -4.38 0.72
CA ASP A 48 -2.88 -3.19 0.21
C ASP A 48 -3.76 -3.48 -1.01
N THR A 49 -3.28 -4.34 -1.90
CA THR A 49 -3.98 -4.72 -3.12
C THR A 49 -5.22 -5.56 -2.84
N ILE A 50 -5.12 -6.54 -1.92
CA ILE A 50 -6.22 -7.47 -1.62
C ILE A 50 -7.19 -6.95 -0.55
N SER A 51 -6.77 -6.00 0.29
CA SER A 51 -7.62 -5.45 1.37
C SER A 51 -8.98 -4.92 0.89
N PRO A 52 -9.08 -4.17 -0.22
CA PRO A 52 -10.36 -3.70 -0.73
C PRO A 52 -11.30 -4.83 -1.15
N PHE A 53 -10.76 -5.93 -1.67
CA PHE A 53 -11.54 -7.12 -2.01
C PHE A 53 -12.18 -7.71 -0.75
N PHE A 54 -11.36 -7.98 0.28
CA PHE A 54 -11.86 -8.55 1.54
C PHE A 54 -12.86 -7.62 2.24
N TRP A 55 -12.62 -6.31 2.22
CA TRP A 55 -13.57 -5.33 2.76
C TRP A 55 -14.93 -5.42 2.07
N ARG A 56 -14.95 -5.41 0.74
CA ARG A 56 -16.20 -5.45 -0.03
C ARG A 56 -16.94 -6.75 0.15
N TRP A 57 -16.22 -7.87 0.12
CA TRP A 57 -16.77 -9.18 0.37
C TRP A 57 -17.40 -9.27 1.77
N ALA A 58 -16.72 -8.75 2.80
CA ALA A 58 -17.23 -8.71 4.17
C ALA A 58 -18.48 -7.81 4.31
N THR A 59 -18.59 -6.75 3.52
CA THR A 59 -19.78 -5.86 3.49
C THR A 59 -20.94 -6.41 2.64
N GLY A 60 -20.86 -7.66 2.17
CA GLY A 60 -21.95 -8.34 1.46
C GLY A 60 -21.95 -8.15 -0.06
N SER A 61 -20.87 -7.62 -0.65
CA SER A 61 -20.74 -7.62 -2.12
C SER A 61 -20.44 -9.02 -2.64
N PRO A 62 -20.98 -9.41 -3.82
CA PRO A 62 -20.58 -10.64 -4.50
C PRO A 62 -19.06 -10.70 -4.71
N ALA A 63 -18.48 -11.88 -4.53
CA ALA A 63 -17.04 -12.07 -4.63
C ALA A 63 -16.50 -11.71 -6.03
N ASP A 64 -17.22 -12.08 -7.09
CA ASP A 64 -16.84 -11.79 -8.47
C ASP A 64 -16.72 -10.29 -8.73
N PHE A 65 -17.70 -9.51 -8.26
CA PHE A 65 -17.67 -8.05 -8.36
C PHE A 65 -16.53 -7.42 -7.56
N ALA A 66 -16.26 -7.93 -6.35
CA ALA A 66 -15.17 -7.45 -5.53
C ALA A 66 -13.80 -7.73 -6.18
N PHE A 67 -13.67 -8.88 -6.84
CA PHE A 67 -12.45 -9.31 -7.52
C PHE A 67 -12.22 -8.52 -8.81
N ASP A 68 -13.26 -8.34 -9.64
CA ASP A 68 -13.19 -7.51 -10.85
C ASP A 68 -12.77 -6.09 -10.53
N LEU A 69 -13.28 -5.51 -9.43
CA LEU A 69 -12.86 -4.18 -9.01
C LEU A 69 -11.42 -4.13 -8.47
N MET A 70 -10.94 -5.21 -7.85
CA MET A 70 -9.53 -5.31 -7.45
C MET A 70 -8.63 -5.26 -8.68
N LEU A 71 -8.98 -6.00 -9.74
CA LEU A 71 -8.25 -6.02 -11.00
C LEU A 71 -8.35 -4.69 -11.74
N ALA A 72 -9.55 -4.11 -11.81
CA ALA A 72 -9.78 -2.79 -12.41
C ALA A 72 -8.94 -1.71 -11.72
N ARG A 73 -8.78 -1.76 -10.39
CA ARG A 73 -7.88 -0.85 -9.67
C ARG A 73 -6.41 -1.03 -10.04
N LEU A 74 -5.97 -2.23 -10.37
CA LEU A 74 -4.59 -2.47 -10.82
C LEU A 74 -4.36 -1.85 -12.21
N ASP A 75 -5.37 -1.92 -13.08
CA ASP A 75 -5.30 -1.44 -14.45
C ASP A 75 -5.49 0.09 -14.53
N ASP A 76 -6.54 0.63 -13.90
CA ASP A 76 -6.91 2.06 -13.94
C ASP A 76 -5.88 2.98 -13.28
N ARG A 77 -5.16 2.50 -12.25
CA ARG A 77 -4.11 3.29 -11.58
C ARG A 77 -2.93 3.58 -12.51
N GLY A 78 -2.72 2.74 -13.52
CA GLY A 78 -1.55 2.81 -14.41
C GLY A 78 -0.24 2.47 -13.69
N GLY A 79 0.74 1.97 -14.45
CA GLY A 79 2.02 1.49 -13.90
C GLY A 79 2.79 2.53 -13.08
N LEU A 80 2.64 3.83 -13.38
CA LEU A 80 3.33 4.91 -12.67
C LEU A 80 2.84 5.09 -11.22
N VAL A 81 1.53 4.98 -10.97
CA VAL A 81 0.96 5.08 -9.62
C VAL A 81 1.35 3.86 -8.79
N VAL A 82 1.41 2.68 -9.42
CA VAL A 82 1.88 1.45 -8.76
C VAL A 82 3.34 1.60 -8.29
N LEU A 83 4.22 2.06 -9.17
CA LEU A 83 5.63 2.30 -8.83
C LEU A 83 5.79 3.37 -7.75
N ALA A 84 5.04 4.48 -7.85
CA ALA A 84 5.02 5.51 -6.82
C ALA A 84 4.58 4.95 -5.46
N ARG A 85 3.56 4.10 -5.44
CA ARG A 85 3.06 3.46 -4.21
C ARG A 85 4.10 2.54 -3.58
N ILE A 86 4.81 1.74 -4.39
CA ILE A 86 5.92 0.90 -3.91
C ILE A 86 7.02 1.78 -3.30
N ALA A 87 7.40 2.88 -3.96
CA ALA A 87 8.40 3.82 -3.45
C ALA A 87 7.97 4.45 -2.12
N ILE A 88 6.69 4.83 -1.98
CA ILE A 88 6.11 5.33 -0.72
C ILE A 88 6.21 4.25 0.37
N TYR A 89 5.89 2.99 0.08
CA TYR A 89 6.04 1.91 1.06
C TYR A 89 7.48 1.75 1.53
N PHE A 90 8.46 1.80 0.64
CA PHE A 90 9.88 1.78 1.02
C PHE A 90 10.21 2.90 2.00
N ALA A 91 9.80 4.14 1.69
CA ALA A 91 10.08 5.31 2.53
C ALA A 91 9.38 5.21 3.90
N VAL A 92 8.09 4.89 3.91
CA VAL A 92 7.27 4.80 5.14
C VAL A 92 7.76 3.68 6.04
N ILE A 93 7.91 2.45 5.52
CA ILE A 93 8.32 1.30 6.31
C ILE A 93 9.73 1.50 6.87
N TYR A 94 10.66 1.97 6.02
CA TYR A 94 12.04 2.22 6.47
C TYR A 94 12.10 3.33 7.53
N GLY A 95 11.38 4.43 7.33
CA GLY A 95 11.29 5.53 8.30
C GLY A 95 10.73 5.08 9.64
N LEU A 96 9.62 4.33 9.63
CA LEU A 96 9.01 3.77 10.84
C LEU A 96 9.93 2.78 11.55
N PHE A 97 10.58 1.88 10.80
CA PHE A 97 11.54 0.91 11.35
C PHE A 97 12.74 1.62 12.00
N PHE A 98 13.25 2.68 11.37
CA PHE A 98 14.34 3.48 11.90
C PHE A 98 13.95 4.20 13.20
N LEU A 99 12.78 4.82 13.24
CA LEU A 99 12.24 5.46 14.45
C LEU A 99 12.05 4.46 15.60
N LYS A 100 11.47 3.29 15.30
CA LYS A 100 11.34 2.18 16.26
C LYS A 100 12.71 1.77 16.82
N LYS A 101 13.71 1.58 15.96
CA LYS A 101 15.07 1.20 16.35
C LYS A 101 15.77 2.28 17.18
N ARG A 102 15.49 3.56 16.91
CA ARG A 102 16.04 4.69 17.67
C ARG A 102 15.43 4.81 19.07
N ASN A 103 14.12 4.64 19.21
CA ASN A 103 13.42 4.80 20.49
C ASN A 103 13.62 3.62 21.47
N TRP A 104 14.05 2.46 20.97
CA TRP A 104 14.35 1.27 21.78
C TRP A 104 15.83 1.15 22.17
N ARG A 105 16.63 2.19 21.91
CA ARG A 105 18.01 2.35 22.38
C ARG A 105 18.04 3.38 23.50
#